data_AF-A0A524FLY6-F1
#
_entry.id   AF-A0A524FLY6-F1
#
_cell.length_a   1.000
_cell.length_b   1.000
_cell.length_c   1.000
_cell.angle_alpha   90.00
_cell.angle_beta   90.00
_cell.angle_gamma   90.00
#
_symmetry.space_group_name_H-M   'P 1'
#
loop_
_entity.id
_entity.type
_entity.pdbx_description
1 polymer ?
#
loop_
_entity_poly.entity_id
_entity_poly.type
_entity_poly.pdbx_seq_one_letter_code
_entity_poly.pdbx_strand_id
1 'polypeptide(L)'
;RGYLLPRLQESNGALTSSLVIGLFWALWHVPGFFIPGMVLPAIPLDWLVVLNYVLRVMALSVLFTWIFNNSQGSLFITFLFHTSLNSIMPILMQMFIYSSPDISRTICFTWLSAGFQWIIVIIIVLYFGSNKLSHNV
;
A
#
# COMPACT_ATOMS: atom_id res chain seq x y z
N ARG A 1 8.12 4.62 8.60
CA ARG A 1 9.19 3.62 8.38
C ARG A 1 10.35 3.81 9.35
N GLY A 2 10.90 5.01 9.55
CA GLY A 2 12.08 5.22 10.42
C GLY A 2 11.96 4.96 11.93
N TYR A 3 10.75 4.82 12.49
CA TYR A 3 10.57 4.64 13.94
C TYR A 3 9.99 3.26 14.31
N LEU A 4 8.77 2.97 13.85
CA LEU A 4 8.02 1.77 14.25
C LEU A 4 8.55 0.49 13.58
N LEU A 5 9.02 0.57 12.33
CA LEU A 5 9.44 -0.62 11.58
C LEU A 5 10.70 -1.29 12.18
N PRO A 6 11.80 -0.58 12.49
CA PRO A 6 12.97 -1.21 13.11
C PRO A 6 12.62 -1.96 14.40
N ARG A 7 11.83 -1.32 15.28
CA ARG A 7 11.40 -1.90 16.57
C ARG A 7 10.54 -3.16 16.39
N LEU A 8 9.62 -3.16 15.42
CA LEU A 8 8.83 -4.36 15.15
C LEU A 8 9.68 -5.49 14.57
N GLN A 9 10.68 -5.15 13.73
CA GLN A 9 11.59 -6.13 13.13
C GLN A 9 12.58 -6.75 14.14
N GLU A 10 12.79 -6.15 15.32
CA GLU A 10 13.61 -6.74 16.40
C GLU A 10 13.00 -8.03 16.96
N SER A 11 11.68 -8.14 16.95
CA SER A 11 10.92 -9.26 17.54
C SER A 11 10.06 -10.03 16.54
N ASN A 12 9.92 -9.52 15.31
CA ASN A 12 9.08 -10.10 14.25
C ASN A 12 9.82 -10.11 12.91
N GLY A 13 9.40 -10.97 11.98
CA GLY A 13 9.87 -10.89 10.59
C GLY A 13 9.43 -9.60 9.88
N ALA A 14 10.16 -9.22 8.84
CA ALA A 14 9.88 -8.06 7.99
C ALA A 14 8.45 -8.08 7.41
N LEU A 15 7.95 -9.24 6.97
CA LEU A 15 6.59 -9.39 6.47
C LEU A 15 5.55 -9.09 7.57
N THR A 16 5.64 -9.76 8.72
CA THR A 16 4.73 -9.54 9.86
C THR A 16 4.73 -8.08 10.29
N SER A 17 5.92 -7.50 10.46
CA SER A 17 6.10 -6.07 10.80
C SER A 17 5.40 -5.16 9.77
N SER A 18 5.53 -5.49 8.49
CA SER A 18 4.90 -4.72 7.41
C SER A 18 3.38 -4.82 7.41
N LEU A 19 2.83 -6.00 7.67
CA LEU A 19 1.37 -6.22 7.71
C LEU A 19 0.75 -5.51 8.92
N VAL A 20 1.40 -5.57 10.09
CA VAL A 20 0.96 -4.83 11.29
C VAL A 20 0.96 -3.33 11.03
N ILE A 21 2.04 -2.78 10.47
CA ILE A 21 2.09 -1.35 10.14
C ILE A 21 1.07 -1.01 9.05
N GLY A 22 0.87 -1.90 8.08
CA GLY A 22 -0.11 -1.72 6.99
C GLY A 22 -1.53 -1.61 7.52
N LEU A 23 -1.89 -2.42 8.52
CA LEU A 23 -3.18 -2.35 9.17
C LEU A 23 -3.39 -1.02 9.89
N PHE A 24 -2.43 -0.58 10.72
CA PHE A 24 -2.51 0.72 11.37
C PHE A 24 -2.57 1.87 10.36
N TRP A 25 -1.85 1.74 9.25
CA TRP A 25 -1.88 2.73 8.19
C TRP A 25 -3.23 2.79 7.49
N ALA A 26 -3.86 1.65 7.20
CA ALA A 26 -5.20 1.61 6.63
C ALA A 26 -6.24 2.24 7.56
N LEU A 27 -6.15 1.96 8.86
CA LEU A 27 -7.02 2.56 9.88
C LEU A 27 -6.82 4.08 9.98
N TRP A 28 -5.58 4.57 9.86
CA TRP A 28 -5.28 6.00 9.89
C TRP A 28 -5.95 6.78 8.76
N HIS A 29 -6.25 6.13 7.63
CA HIS A 29 -6.92 6.76 6.49
C HIS A 29 -8.46 6.76 6.58
N VAL A 30 -9.04 6.08 7.56
CA VAL A 30 -10.50 6.01 7.75
C VAL A 30 -11.18 7.39 7.77
N PRO A 31 -10.65 8.42 8.48
CA PRO A 31 -11.25 9.76 8.45
C PRO A 31 -11.35 10.37 7.05
N GLY A 32 -10.42 10.04 6.15
CA GLY A 32 -10.39 10.56 4.78
C GLY A 32 -11.59 10.16 3.91
N PHE A 33 -12.30 9.08 4.27
CA PHE A 33 -13.54 8.68 3.61
C PHE A 33 -14.71 9.63 3.90
N PHE A 34 -14.62 10.43 4.97
CA PHE A 34 -15.71 11.29 5.43
C PHE A 34 -15.46 12.79 5.15
N ILE A 35 -14.29 13.15 4.60
CA ILE A 35 -13.92 14.54 4.32
C ILE A 35 -14.33 14.90 2.87
N PRO A 36 -15.25 15.86 2.67
CA PRO A 36 -15.64 16.32 1.33
C PRO A 36 -14.45 16.88 0.55
N GLY A 37 -14.37 16.60 -0.75
CA GLY A 37 -13.29 17.07 -1.63
C GLY A 37 -12.03 16.19 -1.65
N MET A 38 -11.97 15.15 -0.81
CA MET A 38 -11.01 14.06 -1.01
C MET A 38 -11.39 13.22 -2.24
N VAL A 39 -10.46 12.37 -2.70
CA VAL A 39 -10.67 11.48 -3.85
C VAL A 39 -11.42 10.19 -3.45
N LEU A 40 -11.33 9.78 -2.18
CA LEU A 40 -12.00 8.60 -1.60
C LEU A 40 -13.55 8.64 -1.52
N PRO A 41 -14.22 9.80 -1.30
CA PRO A 41 -15.69 9.90 -1.20
C PRO A 41 -16.47 9.61 -2.48
N ALA A 42 -15.81 9.43 -3.63
CA ALA A 42 -16.48 9.20 -4.92
C ALA A 42 -17.02 7.76 -5.10
N ILE A 43 -16.72 6.84 -4.18
CA ILE A 43 -17.12 5.43 -4.24
C ILE A 43 -18.00 5.11 -3.02
N PRO A 44 -19.14 4.40 -3.19
CA PRO A 44 -19.96 3.95 -2.06
C PRO A 44 -19.10 3.17 -1.05
N LEU A 45 -19.25 3.50 0.24
CA LEU A 45 -18.65 2.78 1.35
C LEU A 45 -19.34 1.42 1.51
N ASP A 46 -18.93 0.47 0.68
CA ASP A 46 -19.27 -0.96 0.79
C ASP A 46 -18.12 -1.73 1.42
N TRP A 47 -18.43 -2.86 2.07
CA TRP A 47 -17.44 -3.72 2.72
C TRP A 47 -16.38 -4.21 1.73
N LEU A 48 -16.73 -4.46 0.46
CA LEU A 48 -15.77 -4.86 -0.58
C LEU A 48 -14.79 -3.73 -0.93
N VAL A 49 -15.25 -2.49 -0.92
CA VAL A 49 -14.41 -1.31 -1.21
C VAL A 49 -13.42 -1.10 -0.06
N VAL A 50 -13.90 -1.20 1.18
CA VAL A 50 -13.04 -1.14 2.38
C VAL A 50 -12.02 -2.28 2.37
N LEU A 51 -12.45 -3.51 2.08
CA LEU A 51 -11.54 -4.66 2.00
C LEU A 51 -10.49 -4.46 0.91
N ASN A 52 -10.89 -4.04 -0.29
CA ASN A 52 -9.96 -3.74 -1.38
C ASN A 52 -8.93 -2.68 -0.98
N TYR A 53 -9.40 -1.60 -0.34
CA TYR A 53 -8.53 -0.54 0.15
C TYR A 53 -7.50 -1.05 1.15
N VAL A 54 -7.94 -1.79 2.17
CA VAL A 54 -7.06 -2.38 3.19
C VAL A 54 -6.02 -3.29 2.54
N LEU A 55 -6.43 -4.17 1.62
CA LEU A 55 -5.52 -5.09 0.92
C LEU A 55 -4.43 -4.32 0.13
N ARG A 56 -4.80 -3.23 -0.55
CA ARG A 56 -3.83 -2.41 -1.30
C ARG A 56 -2.86 -1.68 -0.37
N VAL A 57 -3.36 -1.11 0.73
CA VAL A 57 -2.52 -0.44 1.73
C VAL A 57 -1.55 -1.42 2.39
N MET A 58 -1.99 -2.64 2.69
CA MET A 58 -1.14 -3.69 3.25
C MET A 58 -0.06 -4.14 2.26
N ALA A 59 -0.40 -4.38 0.99
CA ALA A 59 0.59 -4.74 -0.04
C ALA A 59 1.62 -3.62 -0.22
N LEU A 60 1.16 -2.38 -0.28
CA LEU A 60 2.03 -1.21 -0.36
C LEU A 60 2.93 -1.09 0.88
N SER A 61 2.40 -1.43 2.06
CA SER A 61 3.19 -1.43 3.29
C SER A 61 4.40 -2.37 3.20
N VAL A 62 4.21 -3.57 2.63
CA VAL A 62 5.28 -4.54 2.37
C VAL A 62 6.30 -3.99 1.37
N LEU A 63 5.85 -3.39 0.27
CA LEU A 63 6.74 -2.76 -0.73
C LEU A 63 7.62 -1.67 -0.12
N PHE A 64 7.05 -0.82 0.74
CA PHE A 64 7.81 0.19 1.46
C PHE A 64 8.89 -0.41 2.37
N THR A 65 8.57 -1.51 3.07
CA THR A 65 9.55 -2.21 3.90
C THR A 65 10.64 -2.84 3.06
N TRP A 66 10.29 -3.49 1.94
CA TRP A 66 11.24 -4.04 1.00
C TRP A 66 12.23 -2.97 0.49
N ILE A 67 11.72 -1.81 0.03
CA ILE A 67 12.56 -0.68 -0.41
C ILE A 67 13.42 -0.15 0.75
N PHE A 68 12.84 0.00 1.94
CA PHE A 68 13.57 0.51 3.10
C PHE A 68 14.72 -0.43 3.51
N ASN A 69 14.47 -1.74 3.57
CA ASN A 69 15.48 -2.73 3.94
C ASN A 69 16.58 -2.82 2.87
N ASN A 70 16.23 -2.87 1.58
CA ASN A 70 17.23 -2.91 0.49
C ASN A 70 18.01 -1.61 0.31
N SER A 71 17.49 -0.48 0.80
CA SER A 71 18.20 0.80 0.80
C SER A 71 18.97 1.07 2.10
N GLN A 72 19.27 0.02 2.88
CA GLN A 72 20.00 0.10 4.16
C GLN A 72 19.34 1.05 5.17
N GLY A 73 18.01 1.10 5.17
CA GLY A 73 17.23 1.99 6.04
C GLY A 73 17.13 3.43 5.54
N SER A 74 17.38 3.70 4.25
CA SER A 74 17.30 5.06 3.71
C SER A 74 15.87 5.59 3.69
N LEU A 75 15.61 6.58 4.55
CA LEU A 75 14.35 7.32 4.57
C LEU A 75 14.18 8.17 3.32
N PHE A 76 15.26 8.63 2.70
CA PHE A 76 15.19 9.43 1.50
C PHE A 76 14.64 8.63 0.31
N ILE A 77 15.16 7.43 0.06
CA ILE A 77 14.65 6.54 -1.02
C ILE A 77 13.20 6.15 -0.76
N THR A 78 12.88 5.82 0.49
CA THR A 78 11.50 5.54 0.93
C THR A 78 10.57 6.72 0.67
N PHE A 79 11.01 7.95 0.97
CA PHE A 79 10.25 9.16 0.75
C PHE A 79 10.06 9.48 -0.73
N LEU A 80 11.07 9.28 -1.57
CA LEU A 80 10.95 9.43 -3.02
C LEU A 80 9.90 8.48 -3.61
N PHE A 81 9.91 7.21 -3.18
CA PHE A 81 8.90 6.23 -3.57
C PHE A 81 7.49 6.63 -3.11
N HIS A 82 7.36 7.14 -1.87
CA HIS A 82 6.08 7.66 -1.40
C HIS A 82 5.58 8.84 -2.24
N THR A 83 6.46 9.77 -2.57
CA THR A 83 6.13 10.97 -3.32
C THR A 83 5.72 10.63 -4.76
N SER A 84 6.40 9.68 -5.41
CA SER A 84 6.03 9.24 -6.75
C SER A 84 4.63 8.62 -6.79
N LEU A 85 4.28 7.80 -5.79
CA LEU A 85 2.95 7.23 -5.66
C LEU A 85 1.88 8.30 -5.45
N ASN A 86 2.15 9.28 -4.58
CA ASN A 86 1.23 10.39 -4.33
C ASN A 86 1.01 11.27 -5.56
N SER A 87 2.02 11.41 -6.42
CA SER A 87 1.89 12.18 -7.67
C SER A 87 1.10 11.41 -8.74
N ILE A 88 1.31 10.09 -8.87
CA ILE A 88 0.74 9.33 -9.98
C ILE A 88 -0.64 8.72 -9.68
N MET A 89 -0.90 8.33 -8.44
CA MET A 89 -2.16 7.67 -8.07
C MET A 89 -3.40 8.54 -8.30
N PRO A 90 -3.43 9.84 -7.96
CA PRO A 90 -4.59 10.69 -8.24
C PRO A 90 -4.86 10.83 -9.74
N ILE A 91 -3.80 10.93 -10.55
CA ILE A 91 -3.91 11.04 -12.01
C ILE A 91 -4.51 9.76 -12.58
N LEU A 92 -3.98 8.59 -12.20
CA LEU A 92 -4.51 7.30 -12.64
C LEU A 92 -5.95 7.11 -12.17
N MET A 93 -6.24 7.42 -10.91
CA MET A 93 -7.60 7.34 -10.38
C MET A 93 -8.54 8.28 -11.15
N GLN A 94 -8.10 9.49 -11.49
CA GLN A 94 -8.90 10.41 -12.29
C GLN A 94 -9.17 9.88 -13.71
N MET A 95 -8.15 9.30 -14.35
CA MET A 95 -8.27 8.66 -15.67
C MET A 95 -9.22 7.47 -15.70
N PHE A 96 -9.33 6.68 -14.62
CA PHE A 96 -10.17 5.47 -14.58
C PHE A 96 -11.55 5.69 -13.94
N ILE A 97 -11.74 6.75 -13.16
CA ILE A 97 -13.02 7.07 -12.48
C ILE A 97 -13.83 8.10 -13.24
N TYR A 98 -13.22 9.15 -13.79
CA TYR A 98 -13.98 10.23 -14.46
C TYR A 98 -14.16 10.01 -15.96
N SER A 99 -13.47 9.04 -16.56
CA SER A 99 -13.59 8.73 -17.99
C SER A 99 -14.83 7.90 -18.33
N SER A 100 -15.48 7.25 -17.35
CA SER A 100 -16.73 6.52 -17.56
C SER A 100 -17.63 6.56 -16.32
N PRO A 101 -18.94 6.85 -16.46
CA PRO A 101 -19.91 6.77 -15.35
C PRO A 101 -20.20 5.33 -14.86
N ASP A 102 -19.54 4.32 -15.43
CA ASP A 102 -19.72 2.91 -15.07
C ASP A 102 -18.84 2.53 -13.87
N ILE A 103 -19.46 2.48 -12.70
CA ILE A 103 -18.81 2.11 -11.43
C ILE A 103 -18.20 0.69 -11.47
N SER A 104 -18.71 -0.20 -12.31
CA SER A 104 -18.23 -1.58 -12.44
C SER A 104 -16.79 -1.63 -12.94
N ARG A 105 -16.43 -0.71 -13.85
CA ARG A 105 -15.07 -0.58 -14.39
C ARG A 105 -14.10 -0.09 -13.32
N THR A 106 -14.49 0.90 -12.53
CA THR A 106 -13.69 1.39 -11.40
C THR A 106 -13.43 0.27 -10.40
N ILE A 107 -14.47 -0.47 -10.00
CA ILE A 107 -14.33 -1.61 -9.08
C ILE A 107 -13.38 -2.65 -9.68
N CYS A 108 -13.60 -3.08 -10.92
CA CYS A 108 -12.73 -4.05 -11.61
C CYS A 108 -11.27 -3.58 -11.64
N PHE A 109 -11.01 -2.33 -12.00
CA PHE A 109 -9.67 -1.75 -12.03
C PHE A 109 -8.99 -1.77 -10.65
N THR A 110 -9.70 -1.38 -9.60
CA THR A 110 -9.14 -1.39 -8.23
C THR A 110 -8.79 -2.80 -7.77
N TRP A 111 -9.60 -3.81 -8.12
CA TRP A 111 -9.30 -5.22 -7.83
C TRP A 111 -8.13 -5.77 -8.65
N LEU A 112 -8.04 -5.45 -9.95
CA LEU A 112 -6.88 -5.80 -10.77
C LEU A 112 -5.60 -5.18 -10.22
N SER A 113 -5.65 -3.91 -9.79
CA SER A 113 -4.52 -3.23 -9.17
C SER A 113 -4.09 -3.88 -7.86
N ALA A 114 -5.04 -4.31 -7.04
CA ALA A 114 -4.78 -5.02 -5.79
C ALA A 114 -4.12 -6.38 -6.08
N GLY A 115 -4.66 -7.15 -7.03
CA GLY A 115 -4.10 -8.42 -7.46
C GLY A 115 -2.66 -8.26 -7.96
N PHE A 116 -2.40 -7.26 -8.80
CA PHE A 116 -1.05 -6.96 -9.29
C PHE A 116 -0.07 -6.63 -8.15
N GLN A 117 -0.47 -5.78 -7.20
CA GLN A 117 0.36 -5.46 -6.03
C GLN A 117 0.68 -6.70 -5.20
N TRP A 118 -0.30 -7.57 -4.97
CA TRP A 118 -0.10 -8.81 -4.21
C TRP A 118 0.74 -9.84 -4.96
N ILE A 119 0.66 -9.91 -6.29
CA ILE A 119 1.58 -10.72 -7.10
C ILE A 119 3.02 -10.26 -6.88
N ILE A 120 3.27 -8.94 -6.91
CA ILE A 120 4.62 -8.41 -6.62
C ILE A 120 5.05 -8.76 -5.20
N VAL A 121 4.16 -8.60 -4.20
CA VAL A 121 4.46 -8.99 -2.81
C VAL A 121 4.81 -10.47 -2.70
N ILE A 122 4.05 -11.36 -3.34
CA ILE A 122 4.32 -12.80 -3.34
C ILE A 122 5.68 -13.08 -3.96
N ILE A 123 5.99 -12.48 -5.12
CA ILE A 123 7.30 -12.63 -5.77
C ILE A 123 8.43 -12.16 -4.83
N ILE A 124 8.28 -11.00 -4.19
CA ILE A 124 9.27 -10.48 -3.24
C ILE A 124 9.44 -11.43 -2.06
N VAL A 125 8.36 -11.93 -1.48
CA VAL A 125 8.41 -12.85 -0.33
C VAL A 125 9.06 -14.17 -0.71
N LEU A 126 8.76 -14.71 -1.89
CA LEU A 126 9.36 -15.94 -2.40
C LEU A 126 10.86 -15.77 -2.68
N TYR A 127 11.29 -14.60 -3.16
CA TYR A 127 12.68 -14.35 -3.54
C TYR A 127 13.56 -13.92 -2.37
N PHE A 128 13.07 -13.05 -1.48
CA PHE A 128 13.85 -12.46 -0.37
C PHE A 128 13.54 -13.10 1.00
N GLY A 129 12.52 -13.94 1.09
CA GLY A 129 12.04 -14.51 2.34
C GLY A 129 11.24 -13.54 3.20
N SER A 130 10.30 -14.08 3.97
CA SER A 130 9.37 -13.30 4.82
C SER A 130 10.03 -12.61 6.02
N ASN A 131 11.18 -13.11 6.48
CA ASN A 131 11.85 -12.58 7.68
C ASN A 131 12.61 -11.28 7.43
N LYS A 132 13.19 -11.10 6.24
CA LYS A 132 14.09 -9.97 5.94
C LYS A 132 13.58 -9.08 4.82
N LEU A 133 12.92 -9.64 3.80
CA LEU A 133 12.56 -8.91 2.57
C LEU A 133 13.76 -8.15 1.97
N SER A 134 14.99 -8.65 2.15
CA SER A 134 16.21 -8.10 1.55
C SER A 134 17.31 -9.16 1.55
N HIS A 135 18.29 -9.00 0.66
CA HIS A 135 19.56 -9.75 0.69
C HIS A 135 20.60 -9.12 1.62
N ASN A 136 20.44 -7.84 1.93
CA ASN A 136 21.36 -7.09 2.75
C ASN A 136 20.75 -6.94 4.15
N VAL A 137 21.53 -7.33 5.16
CA VAL A 137 21.18 -7.51 6.59
C VAL A 137 20.55 -8.86 6.91
#